data_AF-A0A9P8HI47-F1
#
_entry.id   AF-A0A9P8HI47-F1
#
_cell.length_a   1.000
_cell.length_b   1.000
_cell.length_c   1.000
_cell.angle_alpha   90.00
_cell.angle_beta   90.00
_cell.angle_gamma   90.00
#
_symmetry.space_group_name_H-M   'P 1'
#
loop_
_entity.id
_entity.type
_entity.pdbx_description
1 polymer ?
#
loop_
_entity_poly.entity_id
_entity_poly.type
_entity_poly.pdbx_seq_one_letter_code
_entity_poly.pdbx_strand_id
1 'polypeptide(L)'
;MELGTLGSSQITSPNDAILALCNVAEPVTSQFVAFRRFYHEMTHTDEQTGDISIYSGNPGLISHTAILRAVDILKSLCDEASGLEAFQQAAFPDCLPKEREVAARITARLAFMIDPSSRDIYSMLYRIENEDAYPVKWLPNQTFIQFFHAAFPTESVHCLQSNTECTDLIAWNLRKRLGIEIIPTNDLAEHLVYNPRRKTLAVFHQVEWLKAQVRYTAERNLEESIEMSFANGTLPPQLLFETLYTIYEILFPYVTDDESDALARELTSTYELHDSSDAAFDPNLIVWDGLFRTPPSFKLVYWTKRLRNLQAAVDHPPPSNDLVSWVERHTSERTALTVALIGLFLTAAFGLLSVLIGIAQLVVSLEQNKLGS
;
A
#
# COMPACT_ATOMS: atom_id res chain seq x y z
N MET A 1 -34.49 -11.19 -32.45
CA MET A 1 -33.10 -10.72 -32.63
C MET A 1 -32.45 -10.91 -31.27
N GLU A 2 -31.82 -12.06 -31.10
CA GLU A 2 -31.37 -12.57 -29.81
C GLU A 2 -30.11 -11.84 -29.36
N LEU A 3 -30.18 -11.20 -28.19
CA LEU A 3 -29.05 -10.60 -27.50
C LEU A 3 -28.31 -11.72 -26.77
N GLY A 4 -27.15 -12.10 -27.28
CA GLY A 4 -26.27 -13.07 -26.65
C GLY A 4 -25.74 -12.53 -25.32
N THR A 5 -26.11 -13.17 -24.22
CA THR A 5 -25.46 -13.01 -22.93
C THR A 5 -24.02 -13.52 -23.02
N LEU A 6 -23.06 -12.60 -22.91
CA LEU A 6 -21.65 -12.94 -22.81
C LEU A 6 -21.41 -13.64 -21.47
N GLY A 7 -20.96 -14.90 -21.53
CA GLY A 7 -20.59 -15.69 -20.36
C GLY A 7 -19.36 -15.12 -19.65
N SER A 8 -19.27 -15.42 -18.35
CA SER A 8 -18.23 -15.04 -17.37
C SER A 8 -16.75 -15.28 -17.77
N SER A 9 -16.45 -15.77 -18.96
CA SER A 9 -15.13 -16.22 -19.38
C SER A 9 -14.44 -15.33 -20.42
N GLN A 10 -14.96 -14.13 -20.71
CA GLN A 10 -14.49 -13.33 -21.86
C GLN A 10 -13.91 -11.95 -21.55
N ILE A 11 -13.81 -11.53 -20.28
CA ILE A 11 -13.08 -10.30 -19.94
C ILE A 11 -11.67 -10.72 -19.52
N THR A 12 -10.74 -10.73 -20.48
CA THR A 12 -9.38 -11.20 -20.24
C THR A 12 -8.36 -10.06 -20.25
N SER A 13 -8.64 -8.89 -20.82
CA SER A 13 -7.67 -7.77 -20.93
C SER A 13 -8.10 -6.49 -20.16
N PRO A 14 -7.18 -5.60 -19.74
CA PRO A 14 -7.52 -4.25 -19.31
C PRO A 14 -8.31 -3.45 -20.36
N ASN A 15 -8.08 -3.70 -21.66
CA ASN A 15 -8.90 -3.12 -22.72
C ASN A 15 -10.32 -3.71 -22.70
N ASP A 16 -10.51 -4.98 -22.35
CA ASP A 16 -11.84 -5.59 -22.21
C ASP A 16 -12.54 -5.08 -20.95
N ALA A 17 -11.81 -4.82 -19.87
CA ALA A 17 -12.37 -4.20 -18.67
C ALA A 17 -12.87 -2.78 -18.99
N ILE A 18 -12.08 -1.97 -19.72
CA ILE A 18 -12.50 -0.63 -20.13
C ILE A 18 -13.63 -0.70 -21.18
N LEU A 19 -13.60 -1.63 -22.13
CA LEU A 19 -14.68 -1.85 -23.11
C LEU A 19 -15.97 -2.36 -22.46
N ALA A 20 -15.88 -3.22 -21.44
CA ALA A 20 -17.01 -3.70 -20.66
C ALA A 20 -17.64 -2.58 -19.83
N LEU A 21 -16.86 -1.60 -19.38
CA LEU A 21 -17.38 -0.36 -18.79
C LEU A 21 -18.13 0.49 -19.83
N CYS A 22 -17.71 0.45 -21.10
CA CYS A 22 -18.32 1.23 -22.17
C CYS A 22 -19.60 0.61 -22.77
N ASN A 23 -19.82 -0.71 -22.68
CA ASN A 23 -20.81 -1.39 -23.54
C ASN A 23 -21.91 -2.22 -22.84
N VAL A 24 -22.06 -2.23 -21.51
CA VAL A 24 -23.02 -3.14 -20.85
C VAL A 24 -23.86 -2.44 -19.78
N ALA A 25 -25.19 -2.57 -19.90
CA ALA A 25 -26.13 -2.39 -18.79
C ALA A 25 -25.73 -3.34 -17.65
N GLU A 26 -25.40 -2.77 -16.49
CA GLU A 26 -24.80 -3.38 -15.30
C GLU A 26 -24.77 -4.91 -15.26
N PRO A 27 -23.58 -5.56 -15.25
CA PRO A 27 -23.52 -6.99 -15.03
C PRO A 27 -24.08 -7.33 -13.63
N VAL A 28 -24.88 -8.40 -13.57
CA VAL A 28 -25.67 -8.84 -12.41
C VAL A 28 -24.81 -9.24 -11.18
N THR A 29 -23.49 -9.24 -11.30
CA THR A 29 -22.53 -9.47 -10.21
C THR A 29 -21.37 -8.47 -10.28
N SER A 30 -21.08 -7.86 -9.14
CA SER A 30 -20.12 -6.80 -8.78
C SER A 30 -18.65 -7.00 -9.21
N GLN A 31 -18.35 -7.12 -10.50
CA GLN A 31 -16.98 -7.18 -11.00
C GLN A 31 -16.35 -5.78 -11.08
N PHE A 32 -15.10 -5.66 -10.61
CA PHE A 32 -14.28 -4.44 -10.65
C PHE A 32 -14.84 -3.23 -9.89
N VAL A 33 -15.59 -3.42 -8.79
CA VAL A 33 -16.22 -2.29 -8.07
C VAL A 33 -15.18 -1.28 -7.58
N ALA A 34 -14.08 -1.75 -6.97
CA ALA A 34 -12.99 -0.91 -6.51
C ALA A 34 -12.31 -0.14 -7.67
N PHE A 35 -12.13 -0.80 -8.82
CA PHE A 35 -11.51 -0.18 -9.98
C PHE A 35 -12.43 0.85 -10.64
N ARG A 36 -13.72 0.55 -10.73
CA ARG A 36 -14.75 1.47 -11.25
C ARG A 36 -14.82 2.75 -10.43
N ARG A 37 -14.79 2.62 -9.11
CA ARG A 37 -14.75 3.76 -8.20
C ARG A 37 -13.49 4.58 -8.42
N PHE A 38 -12.32 3.95 -8.41
CA PHE A 38 -11.05 4.61 -8.70
C PHE A 38 -11.05 5.32 -10.06
N TYR A 39 -11.58 4.66 -11.09
CA TYR A 39 -11.74 5.23 -12.42
C TYR A 39 -12.63 6.47 -12.41
N HIS A 40 -13.77 6.41 -11.72
CA HIS A 40 -14.69 7.53 -11.58
C HIS A 40 -14.02 8.71 -10.85
N GLU A 41 -13.37 8.45 -9.71
CA GLU A 41 -12.62 9.46 -8.94
C GLU A 41 -11.54 10.16 -9.77
N MET A 42 -10.79 9.41 -10.58
CA MET A 42 -9.74 9.98 -11.43
C MET A 42 -10.29 10.78 -12.62
N THR A 43 -11.49 10.47 -13.10
CA THR A 43 -12.08 11.08 -14.31
C THR A 43 -13.10 12.17 -14.03
N HIS A 44 -13.66 12.22 -12.82
CA HIS A 44 -14.66 13.18 -12.38
C HIS A 44 -14.08 14.13 -11.33
N THR A 45 -13.00 14.84 -11.68
CA THR A 45 -12.36 15.86 -10.83
C THR A 45 -13.18 17.16 -10.69
N ASP A 46 -14.52 17.07 -10.58
CA ASP A 46 -15.42 18.22 -10.45
C ASP A 46 -15.96 18.43 -9.02
N GLU A 47 -15.64 17.54 -8.07
CA GLU A 47 -15.98 17.78 -6.66
C GLU A 47 -14.84 18.50 -5.93
N GLN A 48 -14.78 19.81 -6.15
CA GLN A 48 -14.03 20.72 -5.28
C GLN A 48 -14.64 20.69 -3.87
N THR A 49 -13.96 20.02 -2.97
CA THR A 49 -14.01 20.36 -1.54
C THR A 49 -13.37 21.74 -1.36
N GLY A 50 -14.21 22.78 -1.41
CA GLY A 50 -14.00 24.05 -0.70
C GLY A 50 -12.91 24.99 -1.23
N ASP A 51 -13.05 25.50 -2.45
CA ASP A 51 -12.86 26.93 -2.77
C ASP A 51 -13.11 27.14 -4.27
N ILE A 52 -14.05 28.02 -4.61
CA ILE A 52 -14.51 28.29 -5.98
C ILE A 52 -13.32 28.62 -6.88
N SER A 53 -12.92 27.68 -7.75
CA SER A 53 -12.09 27.98 -8.91
C SER A 53 -12.79 27.57 -10.19
N ILE A 54 -13.18 28.57 -10.98
CA ILE A 54 -13.78 28.39 -12.32
C ILE A 54 -12.65 27.94 -13.26
N TYR A 55 -12.58 26.64 -13.54
CA TYR A 55 -11.64 26.12 -14.54
C TYR A 55 -12.19 26.41 -15.94
N SER A 56 -11.51 27.26 -16.71
CA SER A 56 -11.73 27.46 -18.15
C SER A 56 -10.63 26.76 -18.95
N GLY A 57 -10.35 25.51 -18.59
CA GLY A 57 -9.29 24.70 -19.17
C GLY A 57 -9.85 23.47 -19.88
N ASN A 58 -9.16 23.00 -20.93
CA ASN A 58 -9.49 21.72 -21.58
C ASN A 58 -8.66 20.64 -20.87
N PRO A 59 -9.26 19.78 -20.02
CA PRO A 59 -8.51 18.87 -19.14
C PRO A 59 -7.73 17.76 -19.88
N GLY A 60 -7.69 17.77 -21.21
CA GLY A 60 -7.00 16.79 -22.07
C GLY A 60 -7.65 15.41 -22.11
N LEU A 61 -8.36 15.03 -21.04
CA LEU A 61 -9.08 13.76 -20.88
C LEU A 61 -10.59 14.00 -20.73
N ILE A 62 -11.19 14.64 -21.74
CA ILE A 62 -12.62 14.96 -21.76
C ILE A 62 -13.54 13.75 -22.04
N SER A 63 -12.98 12.58 -22.33
CA SER A 63 -13.76 11.37 -22.66
C SER A 63 -12.97 10.09 -22.41
N HIS A 64 -13.68 8.97 -22.24
CA HIS A 64 -13.09 7.63 -22.16
C HIS A 64 -12.23 7.29 -23.39
N THR A 65 -12.65 7.73 -24.58
CA THR A 65 -11.88 7.54 -25.82
C THR A 65 -10.57 8.31 -25.82
N ALA A 66 -10.53 9.50 -25.21
CA ALA A 66 -9.29 10.26 -25.04
C ALA A 66 -8.31 9.55 -24.09
N ILE A 67 -8.82 8.95 -23.01
CA ILE A 67 -8.02 8.14 -22.08
C ILE A 67 -7.43 6.94 -22.82
N LEU A 68 -8.25 6.15 -23.52
CA LEU A 68 -7.77 4.99 -24.28
C LEU A 68 -6.70 5.37 -25.30
N ARG A 69 -6.91 6.46 -26.04
CA ARG A 69 -5.90 6.97 -26.99
C ARG A 69 -4.61 7.34 -26.29
N ALA A 70 -4.67 8.02 -25.15
CA ALA A 70 -3.48 8.39 -24.39
C ALA A 70 -2.75 7.15 -23.85
N VAL A 71 -3.48 6.12 -23.41
CA VAL A 71 -2.92 4.82 -23.01
C VAL A 71 -2.23 4.14 -24.19
N ASP A 72 -2.84 4.14 -25.38
CA ASP A 72 -2.24 3.55 -26.59
C ASP A 72 -0.96 4.30 -27.01
N ILE A 73 -0.96 5.63 -26.90
CA ILE A 73 0.24 6.44 -27.15
C ILE A 73 1.31 6.10 -26.11
N LEU A 74 0.97 6.02 -24.82
CA LEU A 74 1.91 5.66 -23.76
C LEU A 74 2.55 4.29 -24.03
N LYS A 75 1.75 3.29 -24.43
CA LYS A 75 2.24 1.95 -24.81
C LYS A 75 3.20 2.04 -26.00
N SER A 76 2.84 2.75 -27.06
CA SER A 76 3.69 2.88 -28.25
C SER A 76 5.03 3.56 -27.98
N LEU A 77 5.07 4.50 -27.02
CA LEU A 77 6.28 5.22 -26.65
C LEU A 77 7.16 4.45 -25.66
N CYS A 78 6.69 3.34 -25.07
CA CYS A 78 7.54 2.50 -24.21
C CYS A 78 8.69 1.87 -25.00
N ASP A 79 8.51 1.62 -26.29
CA ASP A 79 9.53 1.08 -27.20
C ASP A 79 10.48 2.16 -27.74
N GLU A 80 10.13 3.44 -27.55
CA GLU A 80 10.94 4.57 -28.00
C GLU A 80 11.78 5.13 -26.84
N ALA A 81 12.94 5.72 -27.15
CA ALA A 81 13.76 6.44 -26.17
C ALA A 81 13.14 7.81 -25.77
N SER A 82 11.82 7.89 -25.78
CA SER A 82 11.00 9.08 -25.59
C SER A 82 10.63 9.23 -24.11
N GLY A 83 10.92 10.40 -23.54
CA GLY A 83 10.64 10.70 -22.13
C GLY A 83 9.20 11.13 -21.85
N LEU A 84 8.90 11.45 -20.59
CA LEU A 84 7.60 11.99 -20.17
C LEU A 84 7.18 13.23 -20.98
N GLU A 85 8.10 14.14 -21.28
CA GLU A 85 7.79 15.36 -22.04
C GLU A 85 7.32 15.05 -23.47
N ALA A 86 7.96 14.06 -24.12
CA ALA A 86 7.56 13.60 -25.45
C ALA A 86 6.16 12.96 -25.43
N PHE A 87 5.88 12.14 -24.41
CA PHE A 87 4.55 11.58 -24.20
C PHE A 87 3.48 12.66 -23.99
N GLN A 88 3.74 13.63 -23.10
CA GLN A 88 2.83 14.74 -22.84
C GLN A 88 2.52 15.55 -24.10
N GLN A 89 3.53 15.82 -24.92
CA GLN A 89 3.39 16.57 -26.16
C GLN A 89 2.63 15.78 -27.24
N ALA A 90 2.83 14.47 -27.32
CA ALA A 90 2.17 13.59 -28.29
C ALA A 90 0.71 13.28 -27.92
N ALA A 91 0.44 12.99 -26.64
CA ALA A 91 -0.89 12.60 -26.17
C ALA A 91 -1.83 13.80 -25.97
N PHE A 92 -1.27 14.97 -25.61
CA PHE A 92 -2.05 16.15 -25.22
C PHE A 92 -1.55 17.44 -25.91
N PRO A 93 -1.45 17.47 -27.25
CA PRO A 93 -0.85 18.58 -27.99
C PRO A 93 -1.55 19.92 -27.74
N ASP A 94 -2.86 19.90 -27.56
CA ASP A 94 -3.69 21.10 -27.44
C ASP A 94 -3.89 21.59 -25.99
N CYS A 95 -3.30 20.91 -25.00
CA CYS A 95 -3.46 21.23 -23.58
C CYS A 95 -2.34 22.14 -23.06
N LEU A 96 -2.64 22.93 -22.03
CA LEU A 96 -1.64 23.72 -21.32
C LEU A 96 -0.69 22.80 -20.53
N PRO A 97 0.56 23.22 -20.24
CA PRO A 97 1.54 22.36 -19.55
C PRO A 97 1.04 21.72 -18.26
N LYS A 98 0.31 22.47 -17.42
CA LYS A 98 -0.27 21.95 -16.17
C LYS A 98 -1.38 20.92 -16.41
N GLU A 99 -2.18 21.09 -17.45
CA GLU A 99 -3.23 20.13 -17.83
C GLU A 99 -2.61 18.85 -18.39
N ARG A 100 -1.52 18.96 -19.17
CA ARG A 100 -0.75 17.80 -19.66
C ARG A 100 -0.18 16.98 -18.52
N GLU A 101 0.34 17.62 -17.47
CA GLU A 101 0.87 16.92 -16.30
C GLU A 101 -0.21 16.10 -15.59
N VAL A 102 -1.37 16.72 -15.32
CA VAL A 102 -2.51 16.05 -14.70
C VAL A 102 -3.03 14.90 -15.57
N ALA A 103 -3.19 15.13 -16.87
CA ALA A 103 -3.66 14.13 -17.83
C ALA A 103 -2.68 12.96 -17.98
N ALA A 104 -1.38 13.23 -18.04
CA ALA A 104 -0.35 12.20 -18.08
C ALA A 104 -0.35 11.34 -16.81
N ARG A 105 -0.49 11.97 -15.64
CA ARG A 105 -0.61 11.27 -14.36
C ARG A 105 -1.83 10.34 -14.34
N ILE A 106 -3.01 10.84 -14.70
CA ILE A 106 -4.24 10.04 -14.77
C ILE A 106 -4.06 8.87 -15.75
N THR A 107 -3.45 9.12 -16.92
CA THR A 107 -3.22 8.07 -17.92
C THR A 107 -2.34 6.95 -17.37
N ALA A 108 -1.21 7.27 -16.74
CA ALA A 108 -0.32 6.28 -16.15
C ALA A 108 -1.00 5.49 -15.01
N ARG A 109 -1.75 6.18 -14.14
CA ARG A 109 -2.50 5.56 -13.05
C ARG A 109 -3.58 4.61 -13.56
N LEU A 110 -4.35 4.98 -14.57
CA LEU A 110 -5.40 4.13 -15.14
C LEU A 110 -4.83 2.97 -15.98
N ALA A 111 -3.71 3.18 -16.68
CA ALA A 111 -3.08 2.15 -17.50
C ALA A 111 -2.40 1.06 -16.66
N PHE A 112 -1.68 1.47 -15.61
CA PHE A 112 -0.73 0.60 -14.92
C PHE A 112 -0.86 0.60 -13.40
N MET A 113 -1.79 1.38 -12.83
CA MET A 113 -1.98 1.50 -11.37
C MET A 113 -0.73 1.97 -10.63
N ILE A 114 0.06 2.83 -11.27
CA ILE A 114 1.28 3.42 -10.69
C ILE A 114 1.08 4.93 -10.65
N ASP A 115 1.33 5.58 -9.52
CA ASP A 115 1.33 7.05 -9.45
C ASP A 115 2.69 7.63 -9.84
N PRO A 116 2.83 8.30 -11.01
CA PRO A 116 4.10 8.88 -11.45
C PRO A 116 4.50 10.15 -10.69
N SER A 117 3.71 10.59 -9.71
CA SER A 117 3.90 11.84 -8.97
C SER A 117 3.84 11.68 -7.44
N SER A 118 3.92 10.45 -6.92
CA SER A 118 3.80 10.20 -5.46
C SER A 118 4.81 11.02 -4.64
N ARG A 119 6.01 11.28 -5.17
CA ARG A 119 7.02 12.13 -4.50
C ARG A 119 6.61 13.60 -4.33
N ASP A 120 5.69 14.09 -5.15
CA ASP A 120 5.18 15.46 -5.02
C ASP A 120 4.14 15.57 -3.89
N ILE A 121 3.45 14.46 -3.58
CA ILE A 121 2.48 14.35 -2.49
C ILE A 121 3.21 14.11 -1.16
N TYR A 122 4.12 13.13 -1.16
CA TYR A 122 4.96 12.81 -0.01
C TYR A 122 6.24 13.64 -0.06
N SER A 123 6.16 14.90 0.41
CA SER A 123 7.34 15.79 0.48
C SER A 123 8.53 15.10 1.18
N MET A 124 9.78 15.50 0.89
CA MET A 124 11.00 14.84 1.40
C MET A 124 11.07 14.66 2.93
N LEU A 125 10.25 15.37 3.71
CA LEU A 125 10.10 15.22 5.17
C LEU A 125 9.41 13.90 5.58
N TYR A 126 8.70 13.26 4.65
CA TYR A 126 8.01 11.97 4.80
C TYR A 126 8.81 10.79 4.23
N ARG A 127 10.09 11.00 3.88
CA ARG A 127 10.94 9.91 3.42
C ARG A 127 10.89 8.78 4.45
N ILE A 128 10.38 7.64 4.00
CA ILE A 128 10.18 6.47 4.84
C ILE A 128 11.58 5.93 5.12
N GLU A 129 11.97 5.95 6.40
CA GLU A 129 13.37 5.74 6.82
C GLU A 129 13.96 4.39 6.36
N ASN A 130 13.10 3.45 5.95
CA ASN A 130 13.47 2.11 5.47
C ASN A 130 13.06 1.84 4.01
N GLU A 131 12.75 2.86 3.21
CA GLU A 131 12.37 2.70 1.81
C GLU A 131 13.13 3.70 0.92
N ASP A 132 13.92 3.17 -0.01
CA ASP A 132 14.75 3.97 -0.92
C ASP A 132 14.08 4.16 -2.28
N ALA A 133 13.16 3.25 -2.65
CA ALA A 133 12.52 3.25 -3.95
C ALA A 133 11.27 4.12 -3.99
N TYR A 134 10.62 4.35 -2.84
CA TYR A 134 9.38 5.11 -2.72
C TYR A 134 9.55 6.29 -1.74
N PRO A 135 8.97 7.47 -2.02
CA PRO A 135 8.05 7.79 -3.12
C PRO A 135 8.76 8.03 -4.47
N VAL A 136 8.02 7.78 -5.56
CA VAL A 136 8.54 7.79 -6.94
C VAL A 136 8.12 9.05 -7.70
N LYS A 137 8.90 9.42 -8.72
CA LYS A 137 8.52 10.49 -9.66
C LYS A 137 9.03 10.16 -11.06
N TRP A 138 8.13 10.24 -12.05
CA TRP A 138 8.52 10.15 -13.45
C TRP A 138 9.08 11.50 -13.91
N LEU A 139 10.38 11.53 -14.22
CA LEU A 139 11.06 12.78 -14.59
C LEU A 139 10.86 13.11 -16.09
N PRO A 140 10.91 14.41 -16.48
CA PRO A 140 10.66 14.84 -17.86
C PRO A 140 11.47 14.10 -18.94
N ASN A 141 12.76 13.86 -18.66
CA ASN A 141 13.71 13.22 -19.58
C ASN A 141 13.83 11.70 -19.39
N GLN A 142 13.06 11.13 -18.47
CA GLN A 142 13.11 9.71 -18.14
C GLN A 142 12.08 8.97 -19.00
N THR A 143 12.46 7.84 -19.60
CA THR A 143 11.49 6.98 -20.30
C THR A 143 10.56 6.30 -19.28
N PHE A 144 9.40 5.81 -19.72
CA PHE A 144 8.50 5.11 -18.82
C PHE A 144 9.13 3.84 -18.23
N ILE A 145 9.93 3.12 -19.02
CA ILE A 145 10.68 1.93 -18.58
C ILE A 145 11.72 2.29 -17.50
N GLN A 146 12.48 3.38 -17.70
CA GLN A 146 13.43 3.85 -16.70
C GLN A 146 12.74 4.28 -15.41
N PHE A 147 11.56 4.89 -15.50
CA PHE A 147 10.73 5.22 -14.35
C PHE A 147 10.26 3.95 -13.63
N PHE A 148 9.78 2.97 -14.38
CA PHE A 148 9.33 1.70 -13.84
C PHE A 148 10.46 0.97 -13.09
N HIS A 149 11.67 0.88 -13.64
CA HIS A 149 12.82 0.30 -12.94
C HIS A 149 13.17 1.02 -11.64
N ALA A 150 13.01 2.35 -11.60
CA ALA A 150 13.24 3.12 -10.38
C ALA A 150 12.14 2.85 -9.33
N ALA A 151 10.90 2.65 -9.75
CA ALA A 151 9.76 2.36 -8.89
C ALA A 151 9.76 0.91 -8.36
N PHE A 152 10.25 -0.03 -9.15
CA PHE A 152 10.25 -1.46 -8.87
C PHE A 152 11.67 -2.06 -9.00
N PRO A 153 12.59 -1.72 -8.08
CA PRO A 153 13.94 -2.27 -8.12
C PRO A 153 13.93 -3.77 -7.85
N THR A 154 14.58 -4.53 -8.73
CA THR A 154 14.67 -5.99 -8.62
C THR A 154 15.92 -6.41 -7.84
N GLU A 155 15.76 -7.33 -6.88
CA GLU A 155 16.92 -7.97 -6.24
C GLU A 155 17.25 -9.32 -6.89
N SER A 156 18.42 -9.43 -7.53
CA SER A 156 18.81 -10.63 -8.30
C SER A 156 19.57 -11.69 -7.49
N VAL A 157 20.13 -11.35 -6.33
CA VAL A 157 21.12 -12.20 -5.63
C VAL A 157 20.52 -12.98 -4.44
N HIS A 158 19.42 -12.51 -3.85
CA HIS A 158 18.90 -13.03 -2.57
C HIS A 158 17.38 -13.15 -2.50
N CYS A 159 16.71 -13.51 -3.59
CA CYS A 159 15.24 -13.64 -3.62
C CYS A 159 14.69 -14.56 -2.50
N LEU A 160 13.65 -14.11 -1.81
CA LEU A 160 12.90 -14.90 -0.83
C LEU A 160 12.26 -16.14 -1.51
N GLN A 161 12.39 -17.30 -0.88
CA GLN A 161 11.70 -18.54 -1.29
C GLN A 161 10.32 -18.61 -0.63
N SER A 162 9.34 -19.12 -1.38
CA SER A 162 7.91 -18.92 -1.14
C SER A 162 7.38 -19.29 0.25
N ASN A 163 7.92 -20.28 0.97
CA ASN A 163 7.11 -20.96 2.01
C ASN A 163 7.65 -20.98 3.45
N THR A 164 8.84 -20.45 3.76
CA THR A 164 9.41 -20.64 5.13
C THR A 164 9.82 -19.36 5.84
N GLU A 165 10.03 -18.25 5.13
CA GLU A 165 10.69 -17.06 5.71
C GLU A 165 9.72 -15.93 6.10
N CYS A 166 8.43 -16.03 5.73
CA CYS A 166 7.46 -14.92 5.88
C CYS A 166 6.25 -15.24 6.78
N THR A 167 6.27 -16.32 7.57
CA THR A 167 5.11 -16.74 8.38
C THR A 167 4.74 -15.75 9.48
N ASP A 168 5.71 -14.94 9.93
CA ASP A 168 5.49 -13.87 10.89
C ASP A 168 4.88 -12.59 10.28
N LEU A 169 4.82 -12.51 8.94
CA LEU A 169 4.34 -11.34 8.20
C LEU A 169 2.82 -11.33 7.95
N ILE A 170 2.09 -12.30 8.50
CA ILE A 170 0.62 -12.34 8.42
C ILE A 170 0.04 -11.03 8.95
N ALA A 171 -0.87 -10.40 8.20
CA ALA A 171 -1.43 -9.09 8.51
C ALA A 171 -2.06 -9.03 9.91
N TRP A 172 -2.72 -10.12 10.32
CA TRP A 172 -3.22 -10.27 11.69
C TRP A 172 -2.11 -10.18 12.74
N ASN A 173 -0.99 -10.87 12.53
CA ASN A 173 0.16 -10.82 13.44
C ASN A 173 0.78 -9.43 13.48
N LEU A 174 0.92 -8.76 12.34
CA LEU A 174 1.42 -7.39 12.26
C LEU A 174 0.53 -6.41 13.05
N ARG A 175 -0.79 -6.51 12.88
CA ARG A 175 -1.76 -5.69 13.63
C ARG A 175 -1.72 -5.99 15.12
N LYS A 176 -1.77 -7.26 15.50
CA LYS A 176 -1.89 -7.69 16.89
C LYS A 176 -0.61 -7.51 17.70
N ARG A 177 0.55 -7.86 17.13
CA ARG A 177 1.85 -7.85 17.83
C ARG A 177 2.55 -6.50 17.76
N LEU A 178 2.47 -5.83 16.62
CA LEU A 178 3.22 -4.59 16.37
C LEU A 178 2.35 -3.34 16.37
N GLY A 179 1.01 -3.50 16.38
CA GLY A 179 0.09 -2.38 16.25
C GLY A 179 0.18 -1.72 14.87
N ILE A 180 0.58 -2.48 13.84
CA ILE A 180 0.65 -1.98 12.47
C ILE A 180 -0.74 -1.98 11.87
N GLU A 181 -1.21 -0.81 11.47
CA GLU A 181 -2.45 -0.63 10.73
C GLU A 181 -2.24 -0.97 9.25
N ILE A 182 -3.16 -1.75 8.69
CA ILE A 182 -3.13 -2.16 7.29
C ILE A 182 -4.04 -1.23 6.49
N ILE A 183 -3.46 -0.45 5.58
CA ILE A 183 -4.20 0.56 4.80
C ILE A 183 -4.23 0.18 3.31
N PRO A 184 -5.34 0.42 2.60
CA PRO A 184 -5.41 0.16 1.17
C PRO A 184 -4.64 1.23 0.38
N THR A 185 -4.07 0.83 -0.76
CA THR A 185 -3.51 1.78 -1.75
C THR A 185 -3.89 1.40 -3.18
N ASN A 186 -4.13 2.43 -3.99
CA ASN A 186 -4.34 2.34 -5.44
C ASN A 186 -3.02 2.39 -6.22
N ASP A 187 -1.91 2.74 -5.57
CA ASP A 187 -0.59 2.79 -6.19
C ASP A 187 0.16 1.48 -5.93
N LEU A 188 0.38 0.71 -7.00
CA LEU A 188 1.13 -0.53 -6.95
C LEU A 188 2.56 -0.30 -6.46
N ALA A 189 3.17 0.85 -6.77
CA ALA A 189 4.51 1.19 -6.29
C ALA A 189 4.55 1.43 -4.77
N GLU A 190 3.40 1.61 -4.10
CA GLU A 190 3.27 1.77 -2.65
C GLU A 190 2.99 0.44 -1.93
N HIS A 191 2.80 -0.67 -2.65
CA HIS A 191 2.54 -1.97 -2.04
C HIS A 191 3.67 -2.42 -1.10
N LEU A 192 3.34 -2.84 0.14
CA LEU A 192 4.26 -3.24 1.20
C LEU A 192 5.18 -2.11 1.70
N VAL A 193 4.85 -0.86 1.41
CA VAL A 193 5.55 0.29 2.00
C VAL A 193 5.14 0.40 3.47
N TYR A 194 6.09 0.12 4.37
CA TYR A 194 5.91 0.24 5.81
C TYR A 194 6.39 1.60 6.32
N ASN A 195 5.48 2.36 6.94
CA ASN A 195 5.80 3.62 7.60
C ASN A 195 5.90 3.39 9.13
N PRO A 196 7.12 3.37 9.72
CA PRO A 196 7.31 3.11 11.14
C PRO A 196 6.78 4.24 12.04
N ARG A 197 6.77 5.49 11.55
CA ARG A 197 6.28 6.64 12.33
C ARG A 197 4.77 6.58 12.55
N ARG A 198 4.04 6.17 11.51
CA ARG A 198 2.58 6.00 11.58
C ARG A 198 2.17 4.58 11.99
N LYS A 199 3.10 3.63 12.02
CA LYS A 199 2.83 2.19 12.13
C LYS A 199 1.76 1.76 11.11
N THR A 200 1.97 2.11 9.84
CA THR A 200 1.03 1.78 8.76
C THR A 200 1.76 0.96 7.70
N LEU A 201 1.08 -0.04 7.14
CA LEU A 201 1.53 -0.82 6.00
C LEU A 201 0.54 -0.64 4.86
N ALA A 202 1.00 -0.07 3.75
CA ALA A 202 0.18 0.09 2.56
C ALA A 202 0.09 -1.22 1.78
N VAL A 203 -1.12 -1.63 1.42
CA VAL A 203 -1.40 -2.87 0.68
C VAL A 203 -2.21 -2.53 -0.56
N PHE A 204 -1.72 -2.95 -1.72
CA PHE A 204 -2.42 -2.74 -2.97
C PHE A 204 -3.75 -3.50 -2.94
N HIS A 205 -4.86 -2.77 -3.01
CA HIS A 205 -6.17 -3.35 -2.71
C HIS A 205 -7.01 -3.64 -3.94
N GLN A 206 -6.60 -3.22 -5.14
CA GLN A 206 -7.36 -3.41 -6.39
C GLN A 206 -7.27 -4.86 -6.89
N VAL A 207 -7.79 -5.78 -6.07
CA VAL A 207 -7.60 -7.23 -6.16
C VAL A 207 -8.27 -7.80 -7.40
N GLU A 208 -9.49 -7.38 -7.74
CA GLU A 208 -10.15 -7.91 -8.94
C GLU A 208 -9.44 -7.48 -10.23
N TRP A 209 -8.93 -6.25 -10.26
CA TRP A 209 -8.05 -5.78 -11.34
C TRP A 209 -6.80 -6.65 -11.44
N LEU A 210 -6.14 -6.91 -10.30
CA LEU A 210 -4.91 -7.71 -10.27
C LEU A 210 -5.14 -9.15 -10.73
N LYS A 211 -6.23 -9.80 -10.27
CA LYS A 211 -6.64 -11.13 -10.74
C LYS A 211 -6.87 -11.15 -12.25
N ALA A 212 -7.54 -10.14 -12.80
CA ALA A 212 -7.77 -10.05 -14.24
C ALA A 212 -6.45 -9.93 -15.01
N GLN A 213 -5.49 -9.12 -14.55
CA GLN A 213 -4.16 -9.01 -15.16
C GLN A 213 -3.38 -10.34 -15.08
N VAL A 214 -3.44 -11.05 -13.95
CA VAL A 214 -2.81 -12.37 -13.81
C VAL A 214 -3.45 -13.39 -14.75
N ARG A 215 -4.79 -13.41 -14.86
CA ARG A 215 -5.51 -14.26 -15.84
C ARG A 215 -5.09 -13.94 -17.28
N TYR A 216 -4.98 -12.65 -17.61
CA TYR A 216 -4.54 -12.21 -18.94
C TYR A 216 -3.15 -12.71 -19.31
N THR A 217 -2.27 -12.79 -18.31
CA THR A 217 -0.86 -13.14 -18.46
C THR A 217 -0.54 -14.59 -18.13
N ALA A 218 -1.56 -15.42 -17.90
CA ALA A 218 -1.40 -16.78 -17.39
C ALA A 218 -0.59 -17.72 -18.32
N GLU A 219 -0.67 -17.52 -19.64
CA GLU A 219 0.07 -18.30 -20.63
C GLU A 219 1.45 -17.72 -20.97
N ARG A 220 1.79 -16.55 -20.39
CA ARG A 220 3.06 -15.85 -20.66
C ARG A 220 4.14 -16.32 -19.69
N ASN A 221 5.40 -16.11 -20.08
CA ASN A 221 6.51 -16.40 -19.20
C ASN A 221 6.53 -15.41 -18.03
N LEU A 222 6.65 -15.89 -16.79
CA LEU A 222 6.81 -15.02 -15.61
C LEU A 222 8.04 -14.10 -15.77
N GLU A 223 9.14 -14.64 -16.29
CA GLU A 223 10.42 -13.94 -16.48
C GLU A 223 10.46 -13.12 -17.79
N GLU A 224 9.29 -12.81 -18.38
CA GLU A 224 9.22 -11.94 -19.54
C GLU A 224 9.82 -10.55 -19.25
N SER A 225 10.51 -9.97 -20.24
CA SER A 225 11.12 -8.66 -20.08
C SER A 225 10.08 -7.55 -19.91
N ILE A 226 10.50 -6.45 -19.29
CA ILE A 226 9.64 -5.30 -19.02
C ILE A 226 9.19 -4.64 -20.34
N GLU A 227 10.09 -4.55 -21.32
CA GLU A 227 9.81 -4.02 -22.66
C GLU A 227 8.71 -4.81 -23.34
N MET A 228 8.84 -6.15 -23.40
CA MET A 228 7.83 -7.01 -24.02
C MET A 228 6.49 -6.91 -23.26
N SER A 229 6.54 -6.77 -21.93
CA SER A 229 5.35 -6.60 -21.12
C SER A 229 4.58 -5.34 -21.50
N PHE A 230 5.27 -4.21 -21.62
CA PHE A 230 4.66 -2.94 -22.01
C PHE A 230 4.23 -2.89 -23.47
N ALA A 231 4.98 -3.51 -24.40
CA ALA A 231 4.56 -3.65 -25.79
C ALA A 231 3.22 -4.42 -25.90
N ASN A 232 3.01 -5.40 -25.02
CA ASN A 232 1.75 -6.14 -24.89
C ASN A 232 0.69 -5.39 -24.06
N GLY A 233 1.00 -4.19 -23.58
CA GLY A 233 0.09 -3.33 -22.83
C GLY A 233 -0.18 -3.78 -21.40
N THR A 234 0.74 -4.51 -20.77
CA THR A 234 0.59 -5.04 -19.42
C THR A 234 1.79 -4.69 -18.53
N LEU A 235 1.60 -4.84 -17.23
CA LEU A 235 2.74 -4.97 -16.31
C LEU A 235 3.45 -6.31 -16.50
N PRO A 236 4.70 -6.45 -16.02
CA PRO A 236 5.41 -7.72 -16.01
C PRO A 236 4.61 -8.83 -15.29
N PRO A 237 4.43 -10.02 -15.91
CA PRO A 237 3.68 -11.12 -15.31
C PRO A 237 4.20 -11.51 -13.92
N GLN A 238 5.53 -11.50 -13.72
CA GLN A 238 6.13 -11.74 -12.41
C GLN A 238 5.73 -10.70 -11.35
N LEU A 239 5.69 -9.40 -11.67
CA LEU A 239 5.26 -8.37 -10.71
C LEU A 239 3.78 -8.58 -10.30
N LEU A 240 2.93 -8.86 -11.28
CA LEU A 240 1.50 -9.11 -11.05
C LEU A 240 1.29 -10.33 -10.15
N PHE A 241 1.97 -11.43 -10.48
CA PHE A 241 1.91 -12.67 -9.71
C PHE A 241 2.49 -12.50 -8.31
N GLU A 242 3.65 -11.85 -8.16
CA GLU A 242 4.27 -11.57 -6.86
C GLU A 242 3.38 -10.72 -5.96
N THR A 243 2.71 -9.70 -6.50
CA THR A 243 1.77 -8.86 -5.75
C THR A 243 0.56 -9.65 -5.25
N LEU A 244 0.01 -10.52 -6.10
CA LEU A 244 -1.15 -11.31 -5.72
C LEU A 244 -0.72 -12.42 -4.72
N TYR A 245 0.50 -12.96 -4.87
CA TYR A 245 1.13 -13.88 -3.92
C TYR A 245 1.34 -13.26 -2.54
N THR A 246 1.91 -12.05 -2.46
CA THR A 246 2.12 -11.35 -1.18
C THR A 246 0.81 -11.06 -0.47
N ILE A 247 -0.26 -10.74 -1.21
CA ILE A 247 -1.59 -10.54 -0.64
C ILE A 247 -2.14 -11.84 -0.03
N TYR A 248 -2.17 -12.93 -0.79
CA TYR A 248 -2.91 -14.13 -0.37
C TYR A 248 -2.09 -15.18 0.38
N GLU A 249 -0.82 -15.34 0.07
CA GLU A 249 0.02 -16.38 0.69
C GLU A 249 0.83 -15.84 1.87
N ILE A 250 1.03 -14.52 1.96
CA ILE A 250 1.81 -13.89 3.03
C ILE A 250 0.92 -13.07 3.97
N LEU A 251 0.21 -12.06 3.46
CA LEU A 251 -0.53 -11.12 4.31
C LEU A 251 -1.86 -11.70 4.79
N PHE A 252 -2.63 -12.33 3.90
CA PHE A 252 -3.97 -12.85 4.19
C PHE A 252 -4.12 -14.32 3.79
N PRO A 253 -3.40 -15.27 4.44
CA PRO A 253 -3.51 -16.70 4.18
C PRO A 253 -4.81 -17.31 4.76
N TYR A 254 -5.96 -16.74 4.40
CA TYR A 254 -7.26 -17.07 5.00
C TYR A 254 -7.78 -18.48 4.70
N VAL A 255 -7.20 -19.18 3.70
CA VAL A 255 -7.49 -20.60 3.46
C VAL A 255 -6.96 -21.47 4.62
N THR A 256 -5.92 -20.99 5.31
CA THR A 256 -5.21 -21.72 6.37
C THR A 256 -5.29 -21.04 7.74
N ASP A 257 -5.79 -19.81 7.82
CA ASP A 257 -5.83 -19.00 9.04
C ASP A 257 -7.16 -18.23 9.18
N ASP A 258 -7.99 -18.64 10.14
CA ASP A 258 -9.31 -18.04 10.39
C ASP A 258 -9.21 -16.56 10.80
N GLU A 259 -8.14 -16.16 11.47
CA GLU A 259 -7.93 -14.77 11.90
C GLU A 259 -7.65 -13.85 10.70
N SER A 260 -6.93 -14.36 9.70
CA SER A 260 -6.75 -13.67 8.42
C SER A 260 -8.05 -13.52 7.65
N ASP A 261 -8.94 -14.52 7.66
CA ASP A 261 -10.30 -14.41 7.07
C ASP A 261 -11.10 -13.32 7.79
N ALA A 262 -11.11 -13.35 9.13
CA ALA A 262 -11.81 -12.37 9.94
C ALA A 262 -11.31 -10.93 9.68
N LEU A 263 -9.99 -10.74 9.62
CA LEU A 263 -9.38 -9.46 9.31
C LEU A 263 -9.72 -8.99 7.89
N ALA A 264 -9.65 -9.87 6.88
CA ALA A 264 -9.99 -9.51 5.51
C ALA A 264 -11.47 -9.11 5.37
N ARG A 265 -12.38 -9.79 6.09
CA ARG A 265 -13.80 -9.42 6.18
C ARG A 265 -13.99 -8.07 6.87
N GLU A 266 -13.28 -7.82 7.96
CA GLU A 266 -13.32 -6.51 8.63
C GLU A 266 -12.89 -5.39 7.66
N LEU A 267 -11.74 -5.55 6.99
CA LEU A 267 -11.19 -4.56 6.07
C LEU A 267 -12.09 -4.30 4.84
N THR A 268 -12.84 -5.32 4.40
CA THR A 268 -13.79 -5.20 3.28
C THR A 268 -15.18 -4.71 3.71
N SER A 269 -15.61 -4.96 4.95
CA SER A 269 -16.92 -4.52 5.46
C SER A 269 -17.12 -3.01 5.47
N THR A 270 -16.02 -2.26 5.62
CA THR A 270 -16.01 -0.78 5.54
C THR A 270 -16.42 -0.26 4.16
N TYR A 271 -16.36 -1.10 3.12
CA TYR A 271 -16.71 -0.75 1.74
C TYR A 271 -18.18 -0.37 1.55
N GLU A 272 -19.09 -0.96 2.34
CA GLU A 272 -20.54 -0.71 2.25
C GLU A 272 -21.02 0.45 3.15
N LEU A 273 -20.21 0.86 4.14
CA LEU A 273 -20.63 1.77 5.21
C LEU A 273 -20.28 3.25 4.98
N HIS A 274 -19.32 3.55 4.09
CA HIS A 274 -18.85 4.92 3.86
C HIS A 274 -19.07 5.36 2.41
N ASP A 275 -19.87 6.41 2.25
CA ASP A 275 -20.05 7.15 0.98
C ASP A 275 -18.83 8.05 0.68
N SER A 276 -17.90 8.20 1.63
CA SER A 276 -16.70 9.04 1.54
C SER A 276 -15.39 8.22 1.60
N SER A 277 -14.85 7.99 0.41
CA SER A 277 -13.44 8.03 -0.08
C SER A 277 -12.28 7.30 0.64
N ASP A 278 -11.43 6.69 -0.21
CA ASP A 278 -10.02 6.31 0.00
C ASP A 278 -9.64 5.17 0.97
N ALA A 279 -10.49 4.76 1.91
CA ALA A 279 -10.06 3.87 3.00
C ALA A 279 -10.50 2.39 2.92
N ALA A 280 -11.28 1.99 1.91
CA ALA A 280 -11.87 0.64 1.88
C ALA A 280 -11.14 -0.34 0.94
N PHE A 281 -10.91 -1.57 1.40
CA PHE A 281 -10.36 -2.65 0.59
C PHE A 281 -11.37 -3.14 -0.46
N ASP A 282 -10.87 -3.69 -1.59
CA ASP A 282 -11.75 -4.30 -2.61
C ASP A 282 -12.48 -5.51 -2.00
N PRO A 283 -13.82 -5.59 -2.10
CA PRO A 283 -14.59 -6.75 -1.64
C PRO A 283 -14.10 -8.09 -2.22
N ASN A 284 -13.43 -8.08 -3.37
CA ASN A 284 -12.87 -9.29 -3.98
C ASN A 284 -11.61 -9.83 -3.26
N LEU A 285 -11.13 -9.16 -2.21
CA LEU A 285 -10.08 -9.68 -1.32
C LEU A 285 -10.51 -11.00 -0.66
N ILE A 286 -11.78 -11.16 -0.29
CA ILE A 286 -12.29 -12.38 0.37
C ILE A 286 -12.76 -13.46 -0.61
N VAL A 287 -12.67 -13.20 -1.92
CA VAL A 287 -13.08 -14.14 -2.97
C VAL A 287 -11.83 -14.86 -3.47
N TRP A 288 -11.58 -16.09 -3.02
CA TRP A 288 -10.48 -16.89 -3.54
C TRP A 288 -10.91 -17.70 -4.75
N ASP A 289 -10.29 -17.45 -5.89
CA ASP A 289 -10.62 -18.15 -7.13
C ASP A 289 -9.74 -19.39 -7.38
N GLY A 290 -8.88 -19.77 -6.43
CA GLY A 290 -7.97 -20.91 -6.61
C GLY A 290 -6.97 -20.73 -7.75
N LEU A 291 -6.74 -19.49 -8.19
CA LEU A 291 -5.93 -19.12 -9.36
C LEU A 291 -4.47 -19.56 -9.28
N PHE A 292 -4.01 -20.03 -8.12
CA PHE A 292 -2.60 -20.20 -7.84
C PHE A 292 -2.20 -21.66 -7.69
N ARG A 293 -1.33 -22.10 -8.60
CA ARG A 293 -0.34 -23.12 -8.29
C ARG A 293 1.02 -22.46 -8.36
N THR A 294 1.54 -22.08 -7.19
CA THR A 294 2.90 -21.53 -7.07
C THR A 294 3.89 -22.51 -7.72
N PRO A 295 4.66 -22.07 -8.73
CA PRO A 295 5.70 -22.91 -9.30
C PRO A 295 6.67 -23.37 -8.20
N PRO A 296 7.17 -24.62 -8.24
CA PRO A 296 8.07 -25.14 -7.20
C PRO A 296 9.36 -24.32 -7.00
N SER A 297 9.77 -23.54 -8.01
CA SER A 297 10.97 -22.68 -7.99
C SER A 297 10.63 -21.19 -7.98
N PHE A 298 9.41 -20.82 -7.60
CA PHE A 298 8.98 -19.43 -7.56
C PHE A 298 9.82 -18.61 -6.55
N LYS A 299 10.18 -17.40 -6.96
CA LYS A 299 11.03 -16.49 -6.21
C LYS A 299 10.44 -15.09 -6.26
N LEU A 300 10.46 -14.41 -5.13
CA LEU A 300 10.10 -13.00 -5.04
C LEU A 300 11.29 -12.15 -5.50
N VAL A 301 11.14 -11.35 -6.54
CA VAL A 301 12.18 -10.48 -7.11
C VAL A 301 11.87 -9.01 -6.86
N TYR A 302 10.62 -8.60 -6.99
CA TYR A 302 10.18 -7.22 -6.81
C TYR A 302 9.94 -6.90 -5.34
N TRP A 303 9.28 -7.79 -4.60
CA TRP A 303 8.85 -7.51 -3.23
C TRP A 303 9.81 -7.97 -2.14
N THR A 304 10.90 -8.62 -2.52
CA THR A 304 11.86 -9.20 -1.58
C THR A 304 12.44 -8.15 -0.61
N LYS A 305 12.88 -7.00 -1.11
CA LYS A 305 13.46 -5.94 -0.25
C LYS A 305 12.46 -5.48 0.82
N ARG A 306 11.21 -5.20 0.41
CA ARG A 306 10.15 -4.71 1.29
C ARG A 306 9.74 -5.75 2.32
N LEU A 307 9.60 -7.00 1.92
CA LEU A 307 9.32 -8.11 2.83
C LEU A 307 10.43 -8.30 3.86
N ARG A 308 11.70 -8.21 3.48
CA ARG A 308 12.81 -8.27 4.45
C ARG A 308 12.82 -7.08 5.41
N ASN A 309 12.53 -5.88 4.92
CA ASN A 309 12.44 -4.70 5.78
C ASN A 309 11.29 -4.84 6.79
N LEU A 310 10.17 -5.43 6.36
CA LEU A 310 9.04 -5.74 7.24
C LEU A 310 9.40 -6.84 8.25
N GLN A 311 10.09 -7.91 7.81
CA GLN A 311 10.57 -8.97 8.69
C GLN A 311 11.56 -8.43 9.74
N ALA A 312 12.49 -7.56 9.34
CA ALA A 312 13.39 -6.90 10.27
C ALA A 312 12.63 -6.05 11.31
N ALA A 313 11.52 -5.42 10.92
CA ALA A 313 10.66 -4.70 11.86
C ALA A 313 9.87 -5.64 12.81
N VAL A 314 9.63 -6.89 12.42
CA VAL A 314 9.06 -7.92 13.29
C VAL A 314 10.10 -8.49 14.26
N ASP A 315 11.30 -8.78 13.76
CA ASP A 315 12.41 -9.35 14.55
C ASP A 315 12.94 -8.33 15.57
N HIS A 316 12.95 -7.05 15.19
CA HIS A 316 13.42 -5.93 15.99
C HIS A 316 12.35 -4.83 16.04
N PRO A 317 11.27 -5.03 16.82
CA PRO A 317 10.19 -4.07 16.90
C PRO A 317 10.71 -2.73 17.43
N PRO A 318 10.39 -1.59 16.78
CA PRO A 318 10.77 -0.30 17.30
C PRO A 318 10.15 -0.11 18.70
N PRO A 319 10.87 0.56 19.63
CA PRO A 319 10.41 0.70 21.00
C PRO A 319 9.01 1.30 21.01
N SER A 320 8.07 0.57 21.61
CA SER A 320 6.63 0.83 21.49
C SER A 320 6.18 2.14 22.15
N ASN A 321 7.01 2.70 23.04
CA ASN A 321 6.72 3.89 23.83
C ASN A 321 7.80 4.95 23.62
N ASP A 322 7.38 6.21 23.43
CA ASP A 322 8.28 7.36 23.42
C ASP A 322 9.12 7.45 24.70
N LEU A 323 8.56 7.04 25.84
CA LEU A 323 9.27 6.90 27.12
C LEU A 323 10.36 5.83 27.07
N VAL A 324 10.09 4.67 26.48
CA VAL A 324 11.08 3.59 26.33
C VAL A 324 12.18 4.04 25.38
N SER A 325 11.82 4.68 24.26
CA SER A 325 12.79 5.25 23.33
C SER A 325 13.62 6.39 23.95
N TRP A 326 13.04 7.17 24.87
CA TRP A 326 13.73 8.23 25.62
C TRP A 326 14.70 7.63 26.64
N VAL A 327 14.26 6.62 27.39
CA VAL A 327 15.10 5.86 28.34
C VAL A 327 16.24 5.22 27.56
N GLU A 328 15.98 4.49 26.49
CA GLU A 328 16.96 3.77 25.69
C GLU A 328 18.00 4.71 25.05
N ARG A 329 17.58 5.87 24.52
CA ARG A 329 18.50 6.93 24.06
C ARG A 329 19.33 7.55 25.18
N HIS A 330 18.83 7.57 26.42
CA HIS A 330 19.56 8.08 27.59
C HIS A 330 20.31 6.98 28.37
N THR A 331 20.21 5.71 28.00
CA THR A 331 20.88 4.57 28.67
C THR A 331 22.20 4.23 27.97
N SER A 332 23.06 5.23 27.79
CA SER A 332 24.49 5.03 27.54
C SER A 332 25.17 4.59 28.86
N GLU A 333 26.27 3.82 28.81
CA GLU A 333 27.04 3.34 29.98
C GLU A 333 27.33 4.43 31.04
N ARG A 334 27.35 5.71 30.66
CA ARG A 334 27.55 6.83 31.60
C ARG A 334 26.33 7.21 32.45
N THR A 335 25.13 6.75 32.09
CA THR A 335 23.86 7.13 32.74
C THR A 335 23.31 6.07 33.69
N ALA A 336 23.89 4.85 33.70
CA ALA A 336 23.56 3.81 34.68
C ALA A 336 23.75 4.30 36.14
N LEU A 337 24.75 5.16 36.35
CA LEU A 337 25.02 5.81 37.62
C LEU A 337 23.89 6.77 38.02
N THR A 338 23.32 7.51 37.06
CA THR A 338 22.20 8.44 37.30
C THR A 338 20.92 7.69 37.65
N VAL A 339 20.65 6.56 36.98
CA VAL A 339 19.51 5.69 37.30
C VAL A 339 19.65 5.10 38.71
N ALA A 340 20.86 4.65 39.08
CA ALA A 340 21.15 4.20 40.44
C ALA A 340 20.98 5.32 41.48
N LEU A 341 21.38 6.55 41.15
CA LEU A 341 21.23 7.73 42.00
C LEU A 341 19.75 8.08 42.24
N ILE A 342 18.92 8.02 41.20
CA ILE A 342 17.47 8.23 41.30
C ILE A 342 16.82 7.11 42.12
N GLY A 343 17.20 5.85 41.88
CA GLY A 343 16.73 4.71 42.67
C GLY A 343 17.07 4.85 44.16
N LEU A 344 18.29 5.29 44.47
CA LEU A 344 18.72 5.57 45.85
C LEU A 344 17.91 6.71 46.47
N PHE A 345 17.68 7.79 45.73
CA PHE A 345 16.88 8.93 46.19
C PHE A 345 15.42 8.53 46.48
N LEU A 346 14.80 7.76 45.58
CA LEU A 346 13.44 7.25 45.78
C LEU A 346 13.37 6.31 47.00
N THR A 347 14.36 5.44 47.17
CA THR A 347 14.45 4.54 48.33
C THR A 347 14.55 5.32 49.64
N ALA A 348 15.38 6.38 49.68
CA ALA A 348 15.50 7.25 50.84
C ALA A 348 14.19 8.01 51.14
N ALA A 349 13.51 8.50 50.09
CA ALA A 349 12.23 9.18 50.22
C ALA A 349 11.14 8.25 50.76
N PHE A 350 11.02 7.03 50.24
CA PHE A 350 10.07 6.02 50.73
C PHE A 350 10.40 5.56 52.15
N GLY A 351 11.69 5.45 52.49
CA GLY A 351 12.12 5.18 53.87
C GLY A 351 11.67 6.27 54.84
N LEU A 352 11.85 7.54 54.48
CA LEU A 352 11.40 8.67 55.28
C LEU A 352 9.87 8.72 55.43
N LEU A 353 9.15 8.47 54.33
CA LEU A 353 7.68 8.39 54.36
C LEU A 353 7.20 7.27 55.30
N SER A 354 7.87 6.12 55.28
CA SER A 354 7.55 4.97 56.13
C SER A 354 7.76 5.29 57.61
N VAL A 355 8.81 6.05 57.95
CA VAL A 355 9.05 6.53 59.32
C VAL A 355 7.95 7.49 59.76
N LEU A 356 7.57 8.46 58.91
CA LEU A 356 6.48 9.40 59.22
C LEU A 356 5.16 8.68 59.47
N ILE A 357 4.84 7.69 58.63
CA ILE A 357 3.65 6.84 58.81
C ILE A 357 3.74 6.08 60.14
N GLY A 358 4.90 5.51 60.47
CA GLY A 358 5.10 4.80 61.73
C GLY A 358 4.94 5.71 62.97
N ILE A 359 5.42 6.95 62.92
CA ILE A 359 5.22 7.94 64.00
C ILE A 359 3.74 8.29 64.13
N ALA A 360 3.04 8.54 63.02
CA ALA A 360 1.61 8.83 63.04
C ALA A 360 0.81 7.65 63.64
N GLN A 361 1.13 6.42 63.26
CA GLN A 361 0.52 5.22 63.83
C GLN A 361 0.78 5.06 65.33
N LEU A 362 1.99 5.38 65.79
CA LEU A 362 2.34 5.36 67.22
C LEU A 362 1.53 6.39 68.01
N VAL A 363 1.41 7.62 67.50
CA VAL A 363 0.64 8.70 68.14
C VAL A 363 -0.83 8.31 68.24
N VAL A 364 -1.42 7.83 67.15
CA VAL A 364 -2.82 7.35 67.13
C VAL A 364 -3.02 6.22 68.14
N SER A 365 -2.08 5.27 68.22
CA SER A 365 -2.15 4.15 69.18
C SER A 365 -2.06 4.64 70.63
N LEU A 366 -1.25 5.65 70.93
CA LEU A 366 -1.14 6.25 72.26
C LEU A 366 -2.39 7.04 72.66
N GLU A 367 -3.03 7.74 71.71
CA GLU A 367 -4.31 8.41 71.96
C GLU A 367 -5.44 7.40 72.20
N GLN A 368 -5.51 6.32 71.41
CA GLN A 368 -6.48 5.25 71.61
C GLN A 368 -6.31 4.56 72.98
N ASN A 369 -5.07 4.35 73.43
CA ASN A 369 -4.79 3.74 74.74
C ASN A 369 -5.13 4.69 75.92
N LYS A 370 -5.06 6.00 75.72
CA LYS A 370 -5.50 7.01 76.71
C LYS A 370 -7.02 7.19 76.79
N LEU A 371 -7.75 6.89 75.72
CA LEU A 371 -9.22 6.95 75.68
C LEU A 371 -9.89 5.65 76.16
N GLY A 372 -9.14 4.53 76.19
CA GLY A 372 -9.58 3.24 76.71
C GLY A 372 -9.22 2.96 78.18
N SER A 373 -8.50 3.88 78.83
CA SER A 373 -8.23 3.94 80.28
C SER A 373 -9.09 5.02 80.91
#